data_AF-M2ZNI0-F1
#
_entry.id   AF-M2ZNI0-F1
#
_cell.length_a   1.000
_cell.length_b   1.000
_cell.length_c   1.000
_cell.angle_alpha   90.00
_cell.angle_beta   90.00
_cell.angle_gamma   90.00
#
_symmetry.space_group_name_H-M   'P 1'
#
loop_
_entity.id
_entity.type
_entity.pdbx_description
1 polymer ?
#
loop_
_entity_poly.entity_id
_entity_poly.type
_entity_poly.pdbx_seq_one_letter_code
_entity_poly.pdbx_strand_id
1 'polypeptide(L)'
;MKVMTARDAKNHFGEFLHSAQREPVIITKNDRPVGIMVSMEDAEASLLPEMMMAKEPGHEEWVANKVAETMRRVDSGETTLIEHTDAMKQIRSRIAARLLKPTR
;
A
#
# COMPACT_ATOMS: atom_id res chain seq x y z
N MET A 1 -12.45 -10.15 0.83
CA MET A 1 -11.37 -10.59 1.72
C MET A 1 -11.78 -11.93 2.32
N LYS A 2 -11.00 -12.98 2.08
CA LYS A 2 -11.30 -14.36 2.51
C LYS A 2 -10.56 -14.67 3.82
N VAL A 3 -11.12 -15.51 4.68
CA VAL A 3 -10.46 -16.00 5.90
C VAL A 3 -10.31 -17.51 5.79
N MET A 4 -9.10 -18.02 6.06
CA MET A 4 -8.79 -19.44 6.04
C MET A 4 -8.03 -19.83 7.31
N THR A 5 -8.21 -21.05 7.80
CA THR A 5 -7.38 -21.55 8.90
C THR A 5 -5.98 -21.91 8.37
N ALA A 6 -4.98 -21.88 9.24
CA ALA A 6 -3.62 -22.32 8.91
C ALA A 6 -3.59 -23.80 8.46
N ARG A 7 -4.50 -24.61 8.99
CA ARG A 7 -4.68 -26.00 8.56
C ARG A 7 -5.21 -26.08 7.13
N ASP A 8 -6.22 -25.27 6.79
CA ASP A 8 -6.82 -25.28 5.45
C ASP A 8 -5.85 -24.72 4.41
N ALA A 9 -5.14 -23.65 4.74
CA ALA A 9 -4.10 -23.10 3.87
C ALA A 9 -2.98 -24.10 3.60
N LYS A 10 -2.56 -24.87 4.62
CA LYS A 10 -1.56 -25.94 4.47
C LYS A 10 -2.07 -27.09 3.60
N ASN A 11 -3.31 -27.54 3.84
CA ASN A 11 -3.85 -28.73 3.19
C ASN A 11 -4.33 -28.45 1.74
N HIS A 12 -4.77 -27.23 1.45
CA HIS A 12 -5.29 -26.80 0.15
C HIS A 12 -4.45 -25.66 -0.43
N PHE A 13 -3.13 -25.82 -0.41
CA PHE A 13 -2.20 -24.73 -0.75
C PHE A 13 -2.42 -24.15 -2.16
N GLY A 14 -2.76 -24.99 -3.14
CA GLY A 14 -3.07 -24.52 -4.50
C GLY A 14 -4.31 -23.61 -4.56
N GLU A 15 -5.40 -23.99 -3.89
CA GLU A 15 -6.62 -23.17 -3.82
C GLU A 15 -6.38 -21.89 -3.02
N PHE A 16 -5.58 -21.98 -1.96
CA PHE A 16 -5.15 -20.83 -1.17
C PHE A 16 -4.38 -19.82 -2.02
N LEU A 17 -3.41 -20.25 -2.83
CA LEU A 17 -2.68 -19.36 -3.75
C LEU A 17 -3.61 -18.72 -4.80
N HIS A 18 -4.50 -19.51 -5.42
CA HIS A 18 -5.47 -18.97 -6.36
C HIS A 18 -6.44 -17.97 -5.72
N SER A 19 -6.79 -18.17 -4.45
CA SER A 19 -7.62 -17.24 -3.70
C SER A 19 -6.85 -15.94 -3.43
N ALA A 20 -5.60 -16.05 -2.97
CA ALA A 20 -4.74 -14.90 -2.67
C ALA A 20 -4.39 -14.04 -3.89
N GLN A 21 -4.40 -14.61 -5.10
CA GLN A 21 -4.25 -13.86 -6.35
C GLN A 21 -5.49 -13.04 -6.72
N ARG A 22 -6.68 -13.45 -6.27
CA ARG A 22 -7.95 -12.76 -6.59
C ARG A 22 -8.35 -11.74 -5.53
N GLU A 23 -8.07 -12.06 -4.27
CA GLU A 23 -8.39 -11.20 -3.14
C GLU A 23 -7.48 -11.50 -1.93
N PRO A 24 -7.27 -10.53 -1.01
CA PRO A 24 -6.53 -10.78 0.22
C PRO A 24 -7.13 -11.91 1.06
N VAL A 25 -6.26 -12.82 1.54
CA VAL A 25 -6.62 -13.95 2.40
C VAL A 25 -5.98 -13.80 3.77
N ILE A 26 -6.78 -13.75 4.83
CA ILE A 26 -6.32 -13.79 6.22
C ILE A 26 -6.19 -15.25 6.66
N ILE A 27 -5.05 -15.57 7.27
CA ILE A 27 -4.75 -16.88 7.84
C ILE A 27 -4.96 -16.79 9.35
N THR A 28 -5.75 -17.71 9.90
CA THR A 28 -6.02 -17.82 11.34
C THR A 28 -5.47 -19.10 11.95
N LYS A 29 -5.06 -19.06 13.21
CA LYS A 29 -4.69 -20.24 14.01
C LYS A 29 -5.43 -20.16 15.33
N ASN A 30 -6.25 -21.17 15.65
CA ASN A 30 -7.10 -21.17 16.84
C ASN A 30 -7.92 -19.88 16.95
N ASP A 31 -8.61 -19.51 15.86
CA ASP A 31 -9.43 -18.30 15.71
C ASP A 31 -8.70 -16.96 15.88
N ARG A 32 -7.37 -16.98 15.95
CA ARG A 32 -6.54 -15.76 15.99
C ARG A 32 -5.91 -15.50 14.63
N PRO A 33 -6.02 -14.28 14.07
CA PRO A 33 -5.31 -13.94 12.83
C PRO A 33 -3.80 -13.99 13.07
N VAL A 34 -3.08 -14.68 12.19
CA VAL A 34 -1.63 -14.90 12.27
C VAL A 34 -0.88 -14.42 11.03
N GLY A 35 -1.58 -14.18 9.92
CA GLY A 35 -0.96 -13.67 8.70
C GLY A 35 -2.00 -13.25 7.68
N ILE A 36 -1.54 -12.53 6.66
CA ILE A 36 -2.33 -12.17 5.48
C ILE A 36 -1.50 -12.50 4.25
N MET A 37 -2.14 -13.02 3.21
CA MET A 37 -1.55 -13.18 1.90
C MET A 37 -2.30 -12.28 0.92
N VAL A 38 -1.54 -11.52 0.14
CA VAL A 38 -2.01 -10.64 -0.91
C VAL A 38 -1.29 -10.99 -2.21
N SER A 39 -1.89 -10.65 -3.36
CA SER A 39 -1.21 -10.77 -4.64
C SER A 39 -0.03 -9.80 -4.70
N MET A 40 0.98 -10.10 -5.52
CA MET A 40 2.12 -9.19 -5.71
C MET A 40 1.67 -7.85 -6.32
N GLU A 41 0.71 -7.88 -7.24
CA GLU A 41 0.14 -6.68 -7.85
C GLU A 41 -0.57 -5.79 -6.80
N ASP A 42 -1.37 -6.39 -5.92
CA ASP A 42 -2.00 -5.66 -4.81
C ASP A 42 -0.98 -5.18 -3.78
N ALA A 43 0.08 -5.95 -3.54
CA ALA A 43 1.16 -5.57 -2.64
C ALA A 43 1.90 -4.34 -3.19
N GLU A 44 2.30 -4.34 -4.47
CA GLU A 44 2.96 -3.23 -5.15
C GLU A 44 2.07 -1.98 -5.28
N ALA A 45 0.75 -2.17 -5.41
CA ALA A 45 -0.21 -1.07 -5.39
C ALA A 45 -0.50 -0.52 -3.98
N SER A 46 0.07 -1.14 -2.93
CA SER A 46 -0.10 -0.74 -1.53
C SER A 46 1.22 -0.25 -0.91
N LEU A 47 1.12 0.44 0.22
CA LEU A 47 2.28 0.82 1.03
C LEU A 47 2.83 -0.34 1.88
N LEU A 48 2.21 -1.53 1.83
CA LEU A 48 2.56 -2.66 2.70
C LEU A 48 4.01 -3.16 2.50
N PRO A 49 4.55 -3.29 1.28
CA PRO A 49 5.94 -3.66 1.08
C PRO A 49 6.90 -2.64 1.69
N GLU A 50 6.63 -1.35 1.52
CA GLU A 50 7.45 -0.25 2.07
C GLU A 50 7.42 -0.18 3.60
N MET A 51 6.31 -0.61 4.21
CA MET A 51 6.15 -0.68 5.67
C MET A 51 6.75 -1.94 6.30
N MET A 52 6.84 -3.06 5.56
CA MET A 52 7.25 -4.36 6.08
C MET A 52 8.67 -4.79 5.68
N MET A 53 9.24 -4.23 4.62
CA MET A 53 10.63 -4.48 4.24
C MET A 53 11.59 -3.79 5.21
N ALA A 54 12.73 -4.41 5.47
CA ALA A 54 13.80 -3.79 6.24
C ALA A 54 14.23 -2.51 5.53
N LYS A 55 13.94 -1.37 6.16
CA LYS A 55 14.31 -0.06 5.64
C LYS A 55 15.83 0.02 5.53
N GLU A 56 16.33 0.56 4.42
CA GLU A 56 17.77 0.79 4.26
C GLU A 56 18.30 1.63 5.43
N PRO A 57 19.54 1.37 5.92
CA PRO A 57 20.18 2.22 6.90
C PRO A 57 20.13 3.69 6.46
N GLY A 58 19.60 4.58 7.31
CA GLY A 58 19.43 6.01 7.00
C GLY A 58 18.06 6.40 6.44
N HIS A 59 17.14 5.46 6.20
CA HIS A 59 15.78 5.79 5.77
C HIS A 59 15.04 6.68 6.78
N GLU A 60 15.16 6.42 8.08
CA GLU A 60 14.51 7.24 9.11
C GLU A 60 15.05 8.68 9.14
N GLU A 61 16.36 8.84 8.98
CA GLU A 61 17.01 10.16 8.91
C GLU A 61 16.58 10.90 7.64
N TRP A 62 16.51 10.21 6.50
CA TRP A 62 15.99 10.78 5.26
C TRP A 62 14.52 11.24 5.40
N VAL A 63 13.64 10.40 5.98
CA VAL A 63 12.23 10.76 6.22
C VAL A 63 12.14 11.99 7.13
N ALA A 64 12.89 11.99 8.24
CA ALA A 64 12.89 13.10 9.19
C ALA A 64 13.32 14.41 8.50
N ASN A 65 14.38 14.37 7.70
CA ASN A 65 14.87 15.53 6.94
C ASN A 65 13.86 16.01 5.91
N LYS A 66 13.23 15.08 5.17
CA LYS A 66 12.23 15.41 4.14
C LYS A 66 10.98 16.06 4.73
N VAL A 67 10.49 15.51 5.83
CA VAL A 67 9.33 16.07 6.56
C VAL A 67 9.68 17.44 7.12
N ALA A 68 10.84 17.60 7.78
CA ALA A 68 11.27 18.87 8.33
C ALA A 68 11.45 19.97 7.27
N GLU A 69 12.01 19.63 6.10
CA GLU A 69 12.11 20.54 4.95
C GLU A 69 10.72 20.94 4.43
N THR A 70 9.80 19.96 4.31
CA THR A 70 8.43 20.23 3.85
C THR A 70 7.69 21.15 4.81
N MET A 71 7.79 20.90 6.12
CA MET A 71 7.19 21.75 7.15
C MET A 71 7.74 23.17 7.07
N ARG A 72 9.06 23.35 6.92
CA ARG A 72 9.67 24.69 6.74
C ARG A 72 9.11 25.44 5.54
N ARG A 73 8.91 24.75 4.40
CA ARG A 73 8.32 25.35 3.19
C ARG A 73 6.83 25.67 3.33
N VAL A 74 6.12 24.94 4.19
CA VAL A 74 4.73 25.25 4.52
C VAL A 74 4.70 26.49 5.42
N ASP A 75 5.53 26.53 6.46
CA ASP A 75 5.61 27.64 7.40
C ASP A 75 6.07 28.95 6.72
N SER A 76 6.96 28.88 5.72
CA SER A 76 7.42 30.04 4.94
C SER A 76 6.40 30.51 3.88
N GLY A 77 5.31 29.76 3.66
CA GLY A 77 4.31 30.06 2.64
C GLY A 77 4.75 29.72 1.21
N GLU A 78 5.91 29.08 1.03
CA GLU A 78 6.38 28.60 -0.28
C GLU A 78 5.57 27.44 -0.84
N THR A 79 4.82 26.74 0.02
CA THR A 79 3.97 25.61 -0.37
C THR A 79 2.51 26.01 -0.35
N THR A 80 1.86 25.97 -1.51
CA THR A 80 0.40 26.13 -1.60
C THR A 80 -0.29 24.97 -0.90
N LEU A 81 -1.06 25.28 0.14
CA LEU A 81 -1.95 24.33 0.79
C LEU A 81 -3.20 24.15 -0.07
N ILE A 82 -3.60 22.89 -0.28
CA ILE A 82 -4.79 22.53 -1.04
C ILE A 82 -5.72 21.79 -0.09
N GLU A 83 -6.98 22.20 -0.05
CA GLU A 83 -8.00 21.47 0.70
C GLU A 83 -8.09 20.02 0.24
N HIS A 84 -8.27 19.12 1.20
CA HIS A 84 -8.17 17.67 0.94
C HIS A 84 -9.09 17.20 -0.19
N THR A 85 -10.33 17.69 -0.21
CA THR A 85 -11.33 17.33 -1.24
C THR A 85 -10.85 17.74 -2.65
N ASP A 86 -10.23 18.92 -2.77
CA ASP A 86 -9.72 19.43 -4.03
C ASP A 86 -8.45 18.71 -4.47
N ALA A 87 -7.56 18.38 -3.53
CA ALA A 87 -6.39 17.56 -3.78
C ALA A 87 -6.80 16.18 -4.34
N MET A 88 -7.79 15.52 -3.73
CA MET A 88 -8.31 14.24 -4.19
C MET A 88 -8.97 14.33 -5.57
N LYS A 89 -9.66 15.43 -5.88
CA LYS A 89 -10.23 15.68 -7.21
C LYS A 89 -9.12 15.81 -8.27
N GLN A 90 -8.05 16.54 -7.97
CA GLN A 90 -6.91 16.69 -8.87
C GLN A 90 -6.19 15.36 -9.12
N ILE A 91 -5.97 14.55 -8.08
CA ILE A 91 -5.34 13.23 -8.20
C ILE A 91 -6.18 12.31 -9.10
N ARG A 92 -7.50 12.20 -8.86
CA ARG A 92 -8.40 11.40 -9.70
C ARG A 92 -8.35 11.83 -11.16
N SER A 93 -8.35 13.14 -11.42
CA SER A 93 -8.26 13.68 -12.78
C SER A 93 -6.92 13.33 -13.45
N ARG A 94 -5.79 13.43 -12.74
CA ARG A 94 -4.46 13.05 -13.27
C ARG A 94 -4.36 11.56 -13.58
N ILE A 95 -4.90 10.71 -12.70
CA ILE A 95 -4.91 9.25 -12.91
C ILE A 95 -5.75 8.92 -14.14
N ALA A 96 -6.97 9.47 -14.25
CA ALA A 96 -7.83 9.26 -15.42
C ALA A 96 -7.14 9.71 -16.73
N ALA A 97 -6.48 10.86 -16.74
CA ALA A 97 -5.74 11.36 -17.90
C ALA A 97 -4.53 10.47 -18.27
N ARG A 98 -3.88 9.84 -17.28
CA ARG A 98 -2.76 8.92 -17.51
C ARG A 98 -3.22 7.58 -18.06
N LEU A 99 -4.38 7.08 -17.62
CA LEU A 99 -5.00 5.85 -18.13
C LEU A 99 -5.56 6.02 -19.55
N LEU A 100 -5.92 7.24 -19.96
CA LEU A 100 -6.43 7.55 -21.29
C LEU A 100 -5.34 7.83 -22.35
N LYS A 101 -4.05 7.90 -21.96
CA LYS A 101 -2.97 8.04 -22.94
C LYS A 101 -2.68 6.68 -23.58
N PRO A 102 -2.84 6.51 -24.91
CA PRO A 102 -2.38 5.30 -25.57
C PRO A 102 -0.86 5.20 -25.43
N THR A 103 -0.38 4.09 -24.89
CA THR A 103 1.03 3.70 -24.93
C THR A 103 1.50 3.72 -26.39
N ARG A 104 2.42 4.64 -26.69
CA ARG A 104 3.14 4.69 -27.95
C ARG A 104 4.25 3.65 -27.96
#